data_AF-A0A8X6HLP3-F1
#
_entry.id   AF-A0A8X6HLP3-F1
#
_cell.length_a   1.000
_cell.length_b   1.000
_cell.length_c   1.000
_cell.angle_alpha   90.00
_cell.angle_beta   90.00
_cell.angle_gamma   90.00
#
_symmetry.space_group_name_H-M   'P 1'
#
loop_
_entity.id
_entity.type
_entity.pdbx_description
1 polymer ?
#
loop_
_entity_poly.entity_id
_entity_poly.type
_entity_poly.pdbx_seq_one_letter_code
_entity_poly.pdbx_strand_id
1 'polypeptide(L)'
;MSGKNVDVTLLCPGPIFSHFLENAFTGTPGQKFGKPTDPKDHRMPTDRCARLMAVAIAHKLDEAWICQQPNLLLFYLVQYTPTFFRKVLIGKFYTPERAEKLREGRW
;
A
#
# COMPACT_ATOMS: atom_id res chain seq x y z
N MET A 1 -6.43 24.56 1.52
CA MET A 1 -6.57 24.86 0.08
C MET A 1 -5.40 25.73 -0.35
N SER A 2 -4.53 25.22 -1.25
CA SER A 2 -3.53 26.06 -1.91
C SER A 2 -4.27 27.17 -2.64
N GLY A 3 -3.91 28.44 -2.43
CA GLY A 3 -4.62 29.62 -2.98
C GLY A 3 -4.59 29.74 -4.52
N LYS A 4 -4.36 28.63 -5.24
CA LYS A 4 -4.21 28.52 -6.69
C LYS A 4 -5.37 27.78 -7.37
N ASN A 5 -6.48 27.52 -6.67
CA ASN A 5 -7.64 26.78 -7.19
C ASN A 5 -7.30 25.40 -7.77
N VAL A 6 -6.33 24.72 -7.15
CA VAL A 6 -5.93 23.35 -7.48
C VAL A 6 -6.08 22.50 -6.22
N ASP A 7 -6.92 21.48 -6.32
CA ASP A 7 -7.08 20.47 -5.28
C ASP A 7 -6.01 19.38 -5.48
N VAL A 8 -5.41 18.93 -4.38
CA VAL A 8 -4.37 17.90 -4.38
C VAL A 8 -4.80 16.80 -3.43
N THR A 9 -4.73 15.55 -3.90
CA THR A 9 -5.05 14.35 -3.12
C THR A 9 -3.83 13.44 -3.04
N LEU A 10 -3.39 13.12 -1.84
CA LEU A 10 -2.33 12.13 -1.59
C LEU A 10 -2.92 10.72 -1.64
N LEU A 11 -2.48 9.90 -2.59
CA LEU A 11 -2.96 8.53 -2.76
C LEU A 11 -1.90 7.55 -2.25
N CYS A 12 -2.28 6.71 -1.29
CA CYS A 12 -1.41 5.72 -0.66
C CYS A 12 -1.92 4.29 -0.93
N PRO A 13 -1.66 3.73 -2.14
CA PRO A 13 -2.05 2.38 -2.48
C PRO A 13 -1.15 1.34 -1.79
N GLY A 14 -1.77 0.24 -1.35
CA GLY A 14 -1.08 -0.96 -0.89
C GLY A 14 -0.79 -1.94 -2.03
N PRO A 15 -0.56 -3.22 -1.71
CA PRO A 15 -0.33 -4.25 -2.72
C PRO A 15 -1.50 -4.37 -3.69
N ILE A 16 -1.24 -4.10 -4.97
CA ILE A 16 -2.19 -4.21 -6.08
C ILE A 16 -1.64 -5.14 -7.15
N PHE A 17 -2.52 -5.81 -7.88
CA PHE A 17 -2.12 -6.50 -9.09
C PHE A 17 -1.72 -5.46 -10.15
N SER A 18 -0.48 -5.54 -10.64
CA SER A 18 0.06 -4.66 -11.67
C SER A 18 1.35 -5.24 -12.22
N HIS A 19 1.79 -4.76 -13.38
CA HIS A 19 3.09 -5.09 -13.96
C HIS A 19 4.27 -4.39 -13.26
N PHE A 20 4.08 -3.91 -12.03
CA PHE A 20 5.12 -3.21 -11.26
C PHE A 20 6.34 -4.10 -11.02
N LEU A 21 6.16 -5.33 -10.51
CA LEU A 21 7.28 -6.23 -10.23
C LEU A 21 8.01 -6.67 -11.52
N GLU A 22 7.30 -6.83 -12.62
CA GLU A 22 7.91 -7.18 -13.91
C GLU A 22 8.83 -6.07 -14.41
N ASN A 23 8.47 -4.81 -14.14
CA ASN A 23 9.17 -3.63 -14.65
C ASN A 23 10.01 -2.90 -13.59
N ALA A 24 10.05 -3.38 -12.34
CA ALA A 24 10.79 -2.75 -11.27
C ALA A 24 12.29 -2.75 -11.57
N PHE A 25 12.96 -1.63 -11.24
CA PHE A 25 14.40 -1.48 -11.38
C PHE A 25 15.16 -2.35 -10.36
N THR A 26 16.35 -2.82 -10.74
CA THR A 26 17.28 -3.49 -9.82
C THR A 26 18.51 -2.62 -9.56
N GLY A 27 19.46 -3.10 -8.75
CA GLY A 27 20.75 -2.44 -8.55
C GLY A 27 21.67 -2.46 -9.78
N THR A 28 21.31 -3.20 -10.83
CA THR A 28 22.10 -3.31 -12.06
C THR A 28 21.41 -2.51 -13.18
N PRO A 29 22.08 -1.49 -13.77
CA PRO A 29 21.52 -0.71 -14.86
C PRO A 29 21.06 -1.58 -16.02
N GLY A 30 19.85 -1.31 -16.55
CA GLY A 30 19.25 -2.05 -17.66
C GLY A 30 18.60 -3.39 -17.27
N GLN A 31 18.78 -3.86 -16.04
CA GLN A 31 18.11 -5.07 -15.54
C GLN A 31 16.76 -4.71 -14.90
N LYS A 32 15.73 -5.48 -15.26
CA LYS A 32 14.42 -5.47 -14.61
C LYS A 32 14.32 -6.62 -13.61
N PHE A 33 13.50 -6.45 -12.57
CA PHE A 33 13.23 -7.52 -11.61
C PHE A 33 12.54 -8.72 -12.27
N GLY A 34 11.66 -8.48 -13.25
CA GLY A 34 11.20 -9.49 -14.22
C GLY A 34 10.33 -10.61 -13.65
N LYS A 35 9.84 -10.48 -12.41
CA LYS A 35 8.95 -11.47 -11.79
C LYS A 35 7.51 -10.99 -11.81
N PRO A 36 6.56 -11.75 -12.40
CA PRO A 36 5.15 -11.44 -12.30
C PRO A 36 4.65 -11.63 -10.86
N THR A 37 3.54 -10.98 -10.53
CA THR A 37 2.81 -11.26 -9.28
C THR A 37 2.11 -12.61 -9.38
N ASP A 38 2.14 -13.42 -8.32
CA ASP A 38 1.40 -14.68 -8.28
C ASP A 38 -0.11 -14.37 -8.15
N PRO A 39 -1.00 -14.94 -8.98
CA PRO A 39 -2.45 -14.78 -8.82
C PRO A 39 -2.99 -15.18 -7.44
N LYS A 40 -2.25 -15.99 -6.68
CA LYS A 40 -2.58 -16.40 -5.30
C LYS A 40 -2.21 -15.35 -4.25
N ASP A 41 -1.46 -14.31 -4.61
CA ASP A 41 -1.13 -13.24 -3.68
C ASP A 41 -2.41 -12.48 -3.25
N HIS A 42 -2.47 -12.10 -1.99
CA HIS A 42 -3.49 -11.22 -1.42
C HIS A 42 -3.22 -9.77 -1.82
N ARG A 43 -3.52 -9.44 -3.08
CA ARG A 43 -3.41 -8.10 -3.66
C ARG A 43 -4.78 -7.60 -4.12
N MET A 44 -4.94 -6.28 -4.12
CA MET A 44 -6.17 -5.66 -4.63
C MET A 44 -6.19 -5.64 -6.18
N PRO A 45 -7.32 -5.96 -6.82
CA PRO A 45 -7.49 -5.75 -8.26
C PRO A 45 -7.25 -4.29 -8.67
N THR A 46 -6.62 -4.08 -9.83
CA THR A 46 -6.22 -2.75 -10.32
C THR A 46 -7.41 -1.83 -10.54
N ASP A 47 -8.51 -2.37 -11.10
CA ASP A 47 -9.75 -1.66 -11.39
C ASP A 47 -10.40 -1.10 -10.12
N ARG A 48 -10.41 -1.90 -9.04
CA ARG A 48 -10.89 -1.47 -7.73
C ARG A 48 -10.04 -0.35 -7.17
N CYS A 49 -8.71 -0.47 -7.23
CA CYS A 49 -7.81 0.58 -6.75
C CYS A 49 -8.01 1.88 -7.53
N ALA A 50 -8.05 1.81 -8.87
CA ALA A 50 -8.25 2.96 -9.75
C ALA A 50 -9.60 3.66 -9.47
N ARG A 51 -10.68 2.88 -9.26
CA ARG A 51 -11.99 3.43 -8.87
C ARG A 51 -11.91 4.20 -7.56
N LEU A 52 -11.24 3.65 -6.54
CA LEU A 52 -11.11 4.30 -5.23
C LEU A 52 -10.25 5.57 -5.32
N MET A 53 -9.20 5.58 -6.13
CA MET A 53 -8.40 6.77 -6.41
C MET A 53 -9.25 7.86 -7.07
N ALA A 54 -10.03 7.52 -8.10
CA ALA A 54 -10.92 8.47 -8.78
C ALA A 54 -11.98 9.05 -7.83
N VAL A 55 -12.57 8.22 -6.97
CA VAL A 55 -13.52 8.69 -5.93
C VAL A 55 -12.84 9.64 -4.96
N ALA A 56 -11.65 9.32 -4.45
CA ALA A 56 -10.91 10.18 -3.53
C ALA A 56 -10.59 11.56 -4.16
N ILE A 57 -10.14 11.57 -5.42
CA ILE A 57 -9.88 12.80 -6.18
C ILE A 57 -11.16 13.61 -6.38
N ALA A 58 -12.25 12.97 -6.82
CA ALA A 58 -13.53 13.65 -7.07
C ALA A 58 -14.10 14.31 -5.80
N HIS A 59 -13.89 13.68 -4.65
CA HIS A 59 -14.29 14.20 -3.34
C HIS A 59 -13.27 15.14 -2.69
N LYS A 60 -12.17 15.46 -3.38
CA LYS A 60 -11.12 16.38 -2.91
C LYS A 60 -10.58 15.98 -1.53
N LEU A 61 -10.42 14.69 -1.30
CA LEU A 61 -9.80 14.22 -0.06
C LEU A 61 -8.35 14.67 -0.02
N ASP A 62 -7.87 15.11 1.15
CA ASP A 62 -6.45 15.47 1.32
C ASP A 62 -5.56 14.21 1.16
N GLU A 63 -6.02 13.07 1.68
CA GLU A 63 -5.29 11.80 1.66
C GLU A 63 -6.25 10.61 1.60
N ALA A 64 -5.88 9.56 0.86
CA ALA A 64 -6.63 8.31 0.80
C ALA A 64 -5.71 7.08 0.84
N TRP A 65 -5.95 6.21 1.84
CA TRP A 65 -5.23 4.95 2.02
C TRP A 65 -6.02 3.80 1.41
N ILE A 66 -5.45 3.16 0.39
CA ILE A 66 -6.15 2.19 -0.44
C ILE A 66 -5.47 0.83 -0.30
N CYS A 67 -5.91 0.04 0.67
CA CYS A 67 -5.32 -1.25 1.00
C CYS A 67 -6.40 -2.29 1.32
N GLN A 68 -6.08 -3.57 1.14
CA GLN A 68 -6.87 -4.67 1.70
C GLN A 68 -6.59 -4.83 3.20
N GLN A 69 -7.52 -5.47 3.91
CA GLN A 69 -7.27 -5.91 5.29
C GLN A 69 -6.35 -7.13 5.27
N PRO A 70 -5.43 -7.28 6.25
CA PRO A 70 -5.29 -6.48 7.48
C PRO A 70 -4.39 -5.23 7.36
N ASN A 71 -3.76 -4.98 6.19
CA ASN A 71 -2.78 -3.90 6.02
C ASN A 71 -3.37 -2.52 6.36
N LEU A 72 -4.59 -2.25 5.89
CA LEU A 72 -5.25 -0.98 6.14
C LEU A 72 -5.41 -0.73 7.65
N LEU A 73 -5.94 -1.71 8.40
CA LEU A 73 -6.05 -1.62 9.85
C LEU A 73 -4.70 -1.38 10.51
N LEU A 74 -3.65 -2.06 10.05
CA LEU A 74 -2.31 -1.87 10.59
C LEU A 74 -1.82 -0.43 10.45
N PHE A 75 -2.01 0.19 9.28
CA PHE A 75 -1.64 1.59 9.05
C PHE A 75 -2.43 2.54 9.96
N TYR A 76 -3.73 2.30 10.15
CA TYR A 76 -4.52 3.07 11.12
C TYR A 76 -3.99 2.91 12.55
N LEU A 77 -3.61 1.70 12.96
CA LEU A 77 -3.05 1.48 14.29
C LEU A 77 -1.70 2.17 14.48
N VAL A 78 -0.84 2.17 13.46
CA VAL A 78 0.45 2.88 13.46
C VAL A 78 0.24 4.38 13.65
N GLN A 79 -0.71 4.96 12.91
CA GLN A 79 -0.94 6.40 12.89
C GLN A 79 -1.68 6.92 14.13
N TYR A 80 -2.75 6.24 14.53
CA TYR A 80 -3.65 6.75 15.57
C TYR A 80 -3.40 6.11 16.95
N THR A 81 -2.75 4.95 17.00
CA THR A 81 -2.44 4.25 18.27
C THR A 81 -0.99 3.77 18.34
N PRO A 82 0.02 4.64 18.10
CA PRO A 82 1.41 4.24 17.93
C PRO A 82 1.98 3.50 19.15
N THR A 83 1.56 3.87 20.36
CA THR A 83 1.99 3.20 21.60
C THR A 83 1.50 1.75 21.66
N PHE A 84 0.23 1.52 21.30
CA PHE A 84 -0.33 0.17 21.25
C PHE A 84 0.34 -0.65 20.15
N PHE A 85 0.46 -0.09 18.94
CA PHE A 85 1.13 -0.74 17.83
C PHE A 85 2.57 -1.15 18.18
N ARG A 86 3.36 -0.27 18.77
CA ARG A 86 4.75 -0.57 19.15
C ARG A 86 4.86 -1.60 20.29
N LYS A 87 4.09 -1.43 21.38
CA LYS A 87 4.23 -2.28 22.56
C LYS A 87 3.58 -3.66 22.41
N VAL A 88 2.46 -3.73 21.69
CA VAL A 88 1.67 -4.97 21.56
C VAL A 88 1.94 -5.65 20.23
N LEU A 89 1.77 -4.95 19.11
CA LEU A 89 1.91 -5.57 17.79
C LEU A 89 3.37 -5.80 17.42
N ILE A 90 4.23 -4.80 17.55
CA ILE A 90 5.67 -4.98 17.31
C ILE A 90 6.29 -5.89 18.36
N GLY A 91 6.10 -5.55 19.65
CA GLY A 91 6.74 -6.27 20.75
C GLY A 91 6.37 -7.74 20.89
N LYS A 92 5.21 -8.19 20.35
CA LYS A 92 4.76 -9.58 20.50
C LYS A 92 4.54 -10.34 19.19
N PHE A 93 4.27 -9.66 18.07
CA PHE A 93 3.77 -10.31 16.85
C PHE A 93 4.52 -9.97 15.56
N TYR A 94 5.34 -8.93 15.53
CA TYR A 94 5.98 -8.43 14.31
C TYR A 94 7.39 -9.00 14.14
N THR A 95 7.48 -10.13 13.44
CA THR A 95 8.75 -10.67 12.95
C THR A 95 9.08 -10.10 11.57
N PRO A 96 10.36 -9.97 11.18
CA PRO A 96 10.74 -9.49 9.84
C PRO A 96 10.10 -10.31 8.71
N GLU A 97 9.97 -11.63 8.90
CA GLU A 97 9.32 -12.54 7.95
C GLU A 97 7.84 -12.23 7.76
N ARG A 98 7.11 -11.92 8.84
CA ARG A 98 5.70 -11.52 8.77
C ARG A 98 5.55 -10.17 8.10
N ALA A 99 6.46 -9.24 8.38
CA ALA A 99 6.48 -7.94 7.71
C ALA A 99 6.73 -8.08 6.19
N GLU A 100 7.62 -8.99 5.78
CA GLU A 100 7.87 -9.27 4.37
C GLU A 100 6.65 -9.91 3.70
N LYS A 101 6.01 -10.88 4.35
CA LYS A 101 4.74 -11.46 3.89
C LYS A 101 3.68 -10.38 3.71
N LEU A 102 3.56 -9.48 4.69
CA LEU A 102 2.66 -8.32 4.68
C LEU A 102 2.94 -7.31 3.57
N ARG A 103 4.22 -7.12 3.22
CA ARG A 103 4.63 -6.27 2.09
C ARG A 103 4.27 -6.90 0.75
N GLU A 104 4.42 -8.21 0.65
CA GLU A 104 4.28 -8.95 -0.60
C GLU A 104 2.86 -9.46 -0.87
N GLY A 105 1.92 -9.34 0.08
CA GLY A 105 0.60 -9.96 -0.08
C GLY A 105 0.62 -11.48 0.11
N ARG A 106 1.65 -12.03 0.78
CA ARG A 106 1.88 -13.48 0.90
C ARG A 106 1.60 -13.98 2.32
N TRP A 107 0.40 -13.74 2.85
CA TRP A 107 0.00 -14.18 4.20
C TRP A 107 -1.15 -15.18 4.19
#